data_AF-A0A1T4NZF9-F1
#
_entry.id   AF-A0A1T4NZF9-F1
#
_cell.length_a   1.000
_cell.length_b   1.000
_cell.length_c   1.000
_cell.angle_alpha   90.00
_cell.angle_beta   90.00
_cell.angle_gamma   90.00
#
_symmetry.space_group_name_H-M   'P 1'
#
loop_
_entity.id
_entity.type
_entity.pdbx_description
1 polymer ?
#
loop_
_entity_poly.entity_id
_entity_poly.type
_entity_poly.pdbx_seq_one_letter_code
_entity_poly.pdbx_strand_id
1 'polypeptide(L)'
;MKIKTVISFIVFFMFFLVIAYFQPIFFSDEPKEEQINLNDMTQKKQESDHLATTGGALYIGKESLPNKSWAREADEVKVKKGKISLVELSEKEAPLTPFQLGQTLGEIGEKINFKTNISLRLKGKLYNLELSDGEMNYSPVVKFKNGAFAILNFSKQNGKLTSVIYLSVEELVQLKRYMIIEVEK
;
A
#
# COMPACT_ATOMS: atom_id res chain seq x y z
N MET A 1 12.13 -1.53 73.52
CA MET A 1 11.90 -0.54 72.45
C MET A 1 10.87 0.47 72.94
N LYS A 2 11.19 1.77 72.99
CA LYS A 2 10.30 2.76 73.61
C LYS A 2 9.10 2.99 72.69
N ILE A 3 7.87 2.81 73.20
CA ILE A 3 6.60 2.97 72.46
C ILE A 3 6.53 4.30 71.68
N LYS A 4 7.14 5.37 72.21
CA LYS A 4 7.23 6.68 71.57
C LYS A 4 7.95 6.63 70.21
N THR A 5 8.97 5.79 70.06
CA THR A 5 9.73 5.65 68.82
C THR A 5 8.94 4.92 67.74
N VAL A 6 8.12 3.93 68.13
CA VAL A 6 7.28 3.16 67.21
C VAL A 6 6.12 4.01 66.68
N ILE A 7 5.47 4.79 67.56
CA ILE A 7 4.39 5.70 67.17
C ILE A 7 4.92 6.76 66.21
N SER A 8 6.09 7.33 66.48
CA SER A 8 6.69 8.33 65.58
C SER A 8 6.99 7.75 64.20
N PHE A 9 7.38 6.48 64.11
CA PHE A 9 7.65 5.82 62.84
C PHE A 9 6.36 5.56 62.04
N ILE A 10 5.28 5.14 62.72
CA ILE A 10 3.98 4.89 62.09
C ILE A 10 3.38 6.18 61.54
N VAL A 11 3.47 7.29 62.29
CA VAL A 11 2.98 8.60 61.84
C VAL A 11 3.77 9.08 60.62
N PHE A 12 5.09 8.90 60.62
CA PHE A 12 5.94 9.28 59.48
C PHE A 12 5.64 8.43 58.23
N PHE A 13 5.43 7.13 58.42
CA PHE A 13 5.08 6.21 57.35
C PHE A 13 3.70 6.49 56.73
N MET A 14 2.71 6.82 57.57
CA MET A 14 1.38 7.23 57.09
C MET A 14 1.43 8.55 56.33
N PHE A 15 2.22 9.52 56.79
CA PHE A 15 2.41 10.78 56.08
C PHE A 15 3.07 10.57 54.70
N PHE A 16 4.03 9.65 54.62
CA PHE A 16 4.67 9.27 53.35
C PHE A 16 3.67 8.61 52.38
N LEU A 17 2.79 7.73 52.88
CA LEU A 17 1.74 7.11 52.07
C LEU A 17 0.74 8.12 51.51
N VAL A 18 0.37 9.15 52.29
CA VAL A 18 -0.49 10.23 51.81
C VAL A 18 0.22 11.02 50.70
N ILE A 19 1.49 11.40 50.89
CA ILE A 19 2.26 12.10 49.84
C ILE A 19 2.39 11.24 48.57
N ALA A 20 2.68 9.95 48.71
CA ALA A 20 2.79 9.02 47.58
C ALA A 20 1.44 8.83 46.85
N TYR A 21 0.32 8.82 47.58
CA TYR A 21 -1.03 8.71 47.02
C TYR A 21 -1.44 9.97 46.24
N PHE A 22 -0.93 11.14 46.64
CA PHE A 22 -1.24 12.42 46.00
C PHE A 22 -0.18 12.89 45.00
N GLN A 23 0.80 12.08 44.62
CA GLN A 23 1.63 12.40 43.45
C GLN A 23 0.72 12.27 42.21
N PRO A 24 0.39 13.37 41.49
CA PRO A 24 -0.31 13.23 40.23
C PRO A 24 0.60 12.44 39.29
N ILE A 25 0.11 11.33 38.76
CA ILE A 25 0.79 10.62 37.67
C ILE A 25 0.79 11.59 36.50
N PHE A 26 1.90 12.31 36.31
CA PHE A 26 2.13 13.11 35.11
C PHE A 26 2.26 12.13 33.94
N PHE A 27 1.16 11.88 33.24
CA PHE A 27 1.24 11.40 31.88
C PHE A 27 1.88 12.52 31.06
N SER A 28 3.05 12.24 30.47
CA SER A 28 3.67 13.12 29.47
C SER A 28 2.62 13.44 28.41
N ASP A 29 2.48 14.74 28.09
CA ASP A 29 1.49 15.34 27.19
C ASP A 29 0.82 14.31 26.28
N GLU A 30 -0.49 14.06 26.49
CA GLU A 30 -1.31 13.58 25.39
C GLU A 30 -1.04 14.52 24.20
N PRO A 31 -0.70 14.00 23.01
CA PRO A 31 -0.59 14.85 21.85
C PRO A 31 -1.93 15.55 21.71
N LYS A 32 -1.93 16.88 21.84
CA LYS A 32 -3.12 17.70 21.62
C LYS A 32 -3.73 17.23 20.31
N GLU A 33 -4.95 16.71 20.36
CA GLU A 33 -5.73 16.39 19.17
C GLU A 33 -5.85 17.68 18.35
N GLU A 34 -4.98 17.82 17.34
CA GLU A 34 -5.37 18.53 16.14
C GLU A 34 -6.70 17.89 15.74
N GLN A 35 -7.75 18.70 15.55
CA GLN A 35 -8.95 18.22 14.87
C GLN A 35 -8.54 17.97 13.43
N ILE A 36 -7.93 16.82 13.20
CA ILE A 36 -7.55 16.40 11.87
C ILE A 36 -8.88 16.14 11.20
N ASN A 37 -9.23 17.02 10.25
CA ASN A 37 -10.45 16.90 9.49
C ASN A 37 -10.43 15.50 8.86
N LEU A 38 -11.40 14.64 9.19
CA LEU A 38 -11.44 13.26 8.71
C LEU A 38 -11.39 13.23 7.17
N ASN A 39 -11.91 14.26 6.52
CA ASN A 39 -11.81 14.46 5.08
C ASN A 39 -10.38 14.76 4.60
N ASP A 40 -9.59 15.53 5.35
CA ASP A 40 -8.18 15.81 5.04
C ASP A 40 -7.30 14.58 5.29
N MET A 41 -7.59 13.77 6.32
CA MET A 41 -6.93 12.46 6.51
C MET A 41 -7.31 11.46 5.44
N THR A 42 -8.58 11.42 5.02
CA THR A 42 -9.03 10.48 3.98
C THR A 42 -8.44 10.89 2.64
N GLN A 43 -8.36 12.18 2.33
CA GLN A 43 -7.68 12.68 1.12
C GLN A 43 -6.16 12.48 1.16
N LYS A 44 -5.48 12.83 2.27
CA LYS A 44 -4.03 12.71 2.42
C LYS A 44 -3.56 11.25 2.51
N LYS A 45 -4.35 10.36 3.10
CA LYS A 45 -4.10 8.90 3.11
C LYS A 45 -4.29 8.31 1.71
N GLN A 46 -5.40 8.65 1.03
CA GLN A 46 -5.69 8.21 -0.34
C GLN A 46 -4.68 8.74 -1.37
N GLU A 47 -4.01 9.87 -1.12
CA GLU A 47 -2.97 10.43 -1.98
C GLU A 47 -1.57 9.86 -1.70
N SER A 48 -1.30 9.41 -0.46
CA SER A 48 -0.08 8.67 -0.08
C SER A 48 -0.08 7.20 -0.51
N ASP A 49 -1.26 6.67 -0.84
CA ASP A 49 -1.46 5.26 -1.21
C ASP A 49 -1.16 4.94 -2.68
N HIS A 50 -0.93 5.97 -3.50
CA HIS A 50 -0.69 5.81 -4.94
C HIS A 50 0.79 5.93 -5.26
N LEU A 51 1.33 4.91 -5.94
CA LEU A 51 2.70 4.97 -6.44
C LEU A 51 2.89 6.13 -7.42
N ALA A 52 4.05 6.78 -7.36
CA ALA A 52 4.50 7.65 -8.43
C ALA A 52 4.44 6.89 -9.77
N THR A 53 3.92 7.53 -10.81
CA THR A 53 3.82 6.90 -12.12
C THR A 53 5.22 6.74 -12.72
N THR A 54 5.67 5.49 -12.81
CA THR A 54 6.99 5.10 -13.32
C THR A 54 6.87 3.82 -14.15
N GLY A 55 7.96 3.37 -14.76
CA GLY A 55 7.98 2.10 -15.47
C GLY A 55 6.97 2.06 -16.63
N GLY A 56 6.40 0.89 -16.90
CA GLY A 56 5.37 0.70 -17.93
C GLY A 56 4.09 1.50 -17.66
N ALA A 57 3.81 1.89 -16.41
CA ALA A 57 2.64 2.69 -16.05
C ALA A 57 2.61 4.05 -16.76
N LEU A 58 3.77 4.62 -17.12
CA LEU A 58 3.88 5.88 -17.87
C LEU A 58 3.21 5.85 -19.25
N TYR A 59 3.10 4.66 -19.84
CA TYR A 59 2.65 4.49 -21.22
C TYR A 59 1.20 4.03 -21.32
N ILE A 60 0.60 3.58 -20.22
CA ILE A 60 -0.82 3.25 -20.20
C ILE A 60 -1.64 4.50 -20.56
N GLY A 61 -2.46 4.39 -21.61
CA GLY A 61 -3.26 5.48 -22.17
C GLY A 61 -2.55 6.36 -23.21
N LYS A 62 -1.27 6.11 -23.52
CA LYS A 62 -0.51 6.80 -24.59
C LYS A 62 -0.69 6.11 -25.93
N GLU A 63 -0.43 6.82 -27.03
CA GLU A 63 -0.58 6.28 -28.39
C GLU A 63 0.52 5.30 -28.77
N SER A 64 1.72 5.48 -28.20
CA SER A 64 2.88 4.65 -28.48
C SER A 64 3.83 4.56 -27.29
N LEU A 65 4.66 3.52 -27.29
CA LEU A 65 5.82 3.39 -26.41
C LEU A 65 6.88 4.45 -26.79
N PRO A 66 7.77 4.85 -25.87
CA PRO A 66 8.65 6.01 -26.06
C PRO A 66 9.75 5.74 -27.09
N ASN A 67 10.12 4.47 -27.29
CA ASN A 67 11.11 4.02 -28.27
C ASN A 67 10.89 2.54 -28.63
N LYS A 68 11.62 2.05 -29.64
CA LYS A 68 11.61 0.63 -30.05
C LYS A 68 12.20 -0.34 -29.01
N SER A 69 12.91 0.12 -27.99
CA SER A 69 13.52 -0.72 -26.94
C SER A 69 12.44 -1.34 -26.05
N TRP A 70 11.55 -0.50 -25.50
CA TRP A 70 10.41 -0.96 -24.70
C TRP A 70 9.49 -1.91 -25.47
N ALA A 71 9.33 -1.69 -26.78
CA ALA A 71 8.51 -2.55 -27.63
C ALA A 71 9.18 -3.88 -27.99
N ARG A 72 10.52 -3.99 -27.87
CA ARG A 72 11.27 -5.23 -28.10
C ARG A 72 11.42 -6.05 -26.83
N GLU A 73 11.48 -5.39 -25.67
CA GLU A 73 11.65 -6.00 -24.35
C GLU A 73 10.31 -6.39 -23.71
N ALA A 74 9.19 -5.92 -24.27
CA ALA A 74 7.84 -6.29 -23.83
C ALA A 74 7.43 -7.65 -24.40
N ASP A 75 7.02 -8.55 -23.52
CA ASP A 75 6.44 -9.84 -23.92
C ASP A 75 5.10 -9.64 -24.62
N GLU A 76 4.31 -8.66 -24.15
CA GLU A 76 3.02 -8.33 -24.72
C GLU A 76 2.74 -6.82 -24.62
N VAL A 77 2.19 -6.25 -25.70
CA VAL A 77 1.64 -4.89 -25.72
C VAL A 77 0.26 -4.93 -26.35
N LYS A 78 -0.77 -4.44 -25.64
CA LYS A 78 -2.13 -4.28 -26.18
C LYS A 78 -2.43 -2.82 -26.43
N VAL A 79 -3.09 -2.57 -27.54
CA VAL A 79 -3.58 -1.25 -27.94
C VAL A 79 -5.10 -1.32 -28.14
N LYS A 80 -5.85 -0.46 -27.43
CA LYS A 80 -7.29 -0.28 -27.59
C LYS A 80 -7.60 1.16 -27.94
N LYS A 81 -8.39 1.36 -29.00
CA LYS A 81 -8.78 2.68 -29.50
C LYS A 81 -7.57 3.60 -29.73
N GLY A 82 -6.50 3.05 -30.31
CA GLY A 82 -5.26 3.77 -30.59
C GLY A 82 -4.42 4.12 -29.35
N LYS A 83 -4.75 3.58 -28.17
CA LYS A 83 -4.00 3.81 -26.93
C LYS A 83 -3.53 2.51 -26.32
N ILE A 84 -2.31 2.49 -25.78
CA ILE A 84 -1.76 1.36 -25.04
C ILE A 84 -2.65 1.11 -23.82
N SER A 85 -3.12 -0.12 -23.69
CA SER A 85 -3.98 -0.55 -22.59
C SER A 85 -3.29 -1.56 -21.69
N LEU A 86 -2.29 -2.31 -22.18
CA LEU A 86 -1.50 -3.28 -21.43
C LEU A 86 -0.06 -3.35 -21.94
N VAL A 87 0.89 -3.52 -21.04
CA VAL A 87 2.30 -3.85 -21.30
C VAL A 87 2.76 -4.91 -20.29
N GLU A 88 3.19 -6.08 -20.76
CA GLU A 88 3.81 -7.12 -19.93
C GLU A 88 5.32 -7.17 -20.14
N LEU A 89 6.07 -7.29 -19.04
CA LEU A 89 7.52 -7.31 -19.01
C LEU A 89 8.04 -8.41 -18.07
N SER A 90 8.82 -9.34 -18.61
CA SER A 90 9.46 -10.46 -17.89
C SER A 90 10.96 -10.62 -18.22
N GLU A 91 11.50 -9.81 -19.13
CA GLU A 91 12.91 -9.82 -19.49
C GLU A 91 13.78 -9.03 -18.50
N LYS A 92 15.05 -9.46 -18.36
CA LYS A 92 16.01 -8.90 -17.40
C LYS A 92 16.39 -7.44 -17.66
N GLU A 93 16.26 -6.97 -18.90
CA GLU A 93 16.67 -5.61 -19.29
C GLU A 93 15.49 -4.62 -19.31
N ALA A 94 14.27 -5.10 -19.07
CA ALA A 94 13.08 -4.26 -19.07
C ALA A 94 13.12 -3.19 -17.96
N PRO A 95 12.83 -1.91 -18.28
CA PRO A 95 12.74 -0.83 -17.30
C PRO A 95 11.50 -0.97 -16.39
N LEU A 96 11.67 -1.73 -15.30
CA LEU A 96 10.60 -2.12 -14.37
C LEU A 96 10.40 -1.19 -13.17
N THR A 97 11.02 0.00 -13.16
CA THR A 97 11.03 0.91 -11.99
C THR A 97 9.62 1.15 -11.42
N PRO A 98 9.42 1.03 -10.09
CA PRO A 98 10.44 0.82 -9.05
C PRO A 98 10.78 -0.65 -8.76
N PHE A 99 10.20 -1.58 -9.51
CA PHE A 99 10.42 -3.02 -9.35
C PHE A 99 11.66 -3.50 -10.10
N GLN A 100 12.16 -4.65 -9.68
CA GLN A 100 13.23 -5.39 -10.33
C GLN A 100 12.90 -6.88 -10.29
N LEU A 101 13.14 -7.58 -11.39
CA LEU A 101 12.97 -9.04 -11.42
C LEU A 101 13.88 -9.69 -10.38
N GLY A 102 13.42 -10.78 -9.78
CA GLY A 102 14.15 -11.45 -8.71
C GLY A 102 13.99 -10.82 -7.33
N GLN A 103 13.25 -9.72 -7.18
CA GLN A 103 12.88 -9.23 -5.85
C GLN A 103 11.85 -10.13 -5.18
N THR A 104 11.87 -10.19 -3.85
CA THR A 104 10.81 -10.81 -3.06
C THR A 104 9.66 -9.83 -2.78
N LEU A 105 8.51 -10.37 -2.40
CA LEU A 105 7.38 -9.54 -1.95
C LEU A 105 7.76 -8.66 -0.76
N GLY A 106 8.56 -9.18 0.17
CA GLY A 106 9.03 -8.43 1.34
C GLY A 106 9.92 -7.25 0.97
N GLU A 107 10.90 -7.45 0.08
CA GLU A 107 11.80 -6.39 -0.41
C GLU A 107 11.05 -5.26 -1.13
N ILE A 108 9.97 -5.60 -1.84
CA ILE A 108 9.10 -4.59 -2.47
C ILE A 108 8.19 -3.93 -1.41
N GLY A 109 7.73 -4.71 -0.44
CA GLY A 109 6.89 -4.28 0.69
C GLY A 109 7.55 -3.24 1.60
N GLU A 110 8.88 -3.20 1.66
CA GLU A 110 9.64 -2.14 2.35
C GLU A 110 9.38 -0.74 1.77
N LYS A 111 8.94 -0.66 0.51
CA LYS A 111 8.76 0.59 -0.24
C LYS A 111 7.30 0.86 -0.59
N ILE A 112 6.46 -0.18 -0.57
CA ILE A 112 5.10 -0.15 -1.09
C ILE A 112 4.19 -0.89 -0.13
N ASN A 113 3.09 -0.25 0.26
CA ASN A 113 2.06 -0.89 1.06
C ASN A 113 1.09 -1.68 0.17
N PHE A 114 1.15 -3.01 0.21
CA PHE A 114 0.21 -3.87 -0.50
C PHE A 114 -1.14 -3.90 0.22
N LYS A 115 -2.22 -3.81 -0.55
CA LYS A 115 -3.59 -3.79 -0.03
C LYS A 115 -4.39 -4.98 -0.54
N THR A 116 -5.17 -5.57 0.34
CA THR A 116 -6.16 -6.60 0.01
C THR A 116 -7.36 -6.04 -0.76
N ASN A 117 -7.66 -4.74 -0.57
CA ASN A 117 -8.76 -4.05 -1.22
C ASN A 117 -8.26 -2.80 -1.95
N ILE A 118 -8.58 -2.71 -3.23
CA ILE A 118 -8.12 -1.62 -4.10
C ILE A 118 -9.32 -0.96 -4.78
N SER A 119 -9.51 0.33 -4.52
CA SER A 119 -10.60 1.07 -5.13
C SER A 119 -10.31 1.40 -6.60
N LEU A 120 -11.25 1.00 -7.46
CA LEU A 120 -11.27 1.23 -8.90
C LEU A 120 -12.37 2.23 -9.27
N ARG A 121 -12.14 2.99 -10.33
CA ARG A 121 -13.19 3.81 -10.96
C ARG A 121 -13.36 3.38 -12.40
N LEU A 122 -14.53 2.86 -12.74
CA LEU A 122 -14.86 2.37 -14.08
C LEU A 122 -16.15 3.04 -14.55
N LYS A 123 -16.09 3.77 -15.68
CA LYS A 123 -17.25 4.47 -16.28
C LYS A 123 -18.03 5.33 -15.26
N GLY A 124 -17.34 6.00 -14.35
CA GLY A 124 -17.93 6.89 -13.34
C GLY A 124 -18.49 6.18 -12.09
N LYS A 125 -18.46 4.85 -12.03
CA LYS A 125 -18.83 4.06 -10.86
C LYS A 125 -17.59 3.63 -10.06
N LEU A 126 -17.76 3.44 -8.75
CA LEU A 126 -16.72 2.95 -7.86
C LEU A 126 -16.88 1.46 -7.64
N TYR A 127 -15.75 0.76 -7.67
CA TYR A 127 -15.67 -0.67 -7.40
C TYR A 127 -14.51 -0.92 -6.45
N ASN A 128 -14.55 -2.02 -5.71
CA ASN A 128 -13.41 -2.57 -4.99
C ASN A 128 -12.95 -3.84 -5.69
N LEU A 129 -11.64 -3.91 -5.96
CA LEU A 129 -10.97 -5.15 -6.32
C LEU A 129 -10.48 -5.79 -5.03
N GLU A 130 -10.94 -7.00 -4.76
CA GLU A 130 -10.56 -7.78 -3.57
C GLU A 130 -9.56 -8.86 -3.98
N LEU A 131 -8.47 -8.98 -3.23
CA LEU A 131 -7.44 -9.99 -3.40
C LEU A 131 -7.57 -11.03 -2.28
N SER A 132 -7.64 -12.30 -2.68
CA SER A 132 -7.43 -13.45 -1.81
C SER A 132 -5.98 -13.53 -1.31
N ASP A 133 -5.73 -14.35 -0.27
CA ASP A 133 -4.36 -14.59 0.23
C ASP A 133 -3.42 -15.10 -0.87
N GLY A 134 -3.92 -15.94 -1.78
CA GLY A 134 -3.13 -16.44 -2.90
C GLY A 134 -2.73 -15.31 -3.85
N GLU A 135 -3.65 -14.40 -4.15
CA GLU A 135 -3.38 -13.25 -5.01
C GLU A 135 -2.47 -12.24 -4.32
N MET A 136 -2.64 -11.99 -3.02
CA MET A 136 -1.75 -11.13 -2.24
C MET A 136 -0.30 -11.63 -2.26
N ASN A 137 -0.10 -12.95 -2.21
CA ASN A 137 1.23 -13.55 -2.14
C ASN A 137 1.91 -13.75 -3.50
N TYR A 138 1.15 -14.01 -4.56
CA TYR A 138 1.70 -14.42 -5.85
C TYR A 138 1.37 -13.49 -7.02
N SER A 139 0.34 -12.65 -6.89
CA SER A 139 -0.07 -11.72 -7.94
C SER A 139 -0.69 -10.44 -7.39
N PRO A 140 -0.05 -9.74 -6.42
CA PRO A 140 -0.63 -8.55 -5.85
C PRO A 140 -0.75 -7.44 -6.89
N VAL A 141 -1.70 -6.54 -6.66
CA VAL A 141 -1.99 -5.42 -7.53
C VAL A 141 -1.57 -4.13 -6.85
N VAL A 142 -0.95 -3.23 -7.61
CA VAL A 142 -0.59 -1.88 -7.17
C VAL A 142 -1.25 -0.85 -8.08
N LYS A 143 -1.55 0.33 -7.52
CA LYS A 143 -2.19 1.44 -8.21
C LYS A 143 -1.24 2.64 -8.30
N PHE A 144 -1.14 3.21 -9.50
CA PHE A 144 -0.33 4.40 -9.78
C PHE A 144 -1.18 5.68 -9.78
N LYS A 145 -0.52 6.82 -9.57
CA LYS A 145 -1.17 8.15 -9.55
C LYS A 145 -1.92 8.49 -10.84
N ASN A 146 -1.44 8.04 -12.00
CA ASN A 146 -2.13 8.24 -13.28
C ASN A 146 -3.33 7.29 -13.51
N GLY A 147 -3.70 6.47 -12.52
CA GLY A 147 -4.82 5.53 -12.62
C GLY A 147 -4.51 4.23 -13.36
N ALA A 148 -3.25 4.01 -13.77
CA ALA A 148 -2.77 2.72 -14.22
C ALA A 148 -2.58 1.77 -13.03
N PHE A 149 -2.53 0.48 -13.33
CA PHE A 149 -2.28 -0.59 -12.37
C PHE A 149 -1.04 -1.38 -12.78
N ALA A 150 -0.44 -2.09 -11.83
CA ALA A 150 0.45 -3.20 -12.15
C ALA A 150 0.07 -4.45 -11.36
N ILE A 151 0.15 -5.60 -12.03
CA ILE A 151 0.10 -6.92 -11.42
C ILE A 151 1.55 -7.42 -11.32
N LEU A 152 1.99 -7.74 -10.10
CA LEU A 152 3.33 -8.26 -9.85
C LEU A 152 3.26 -9.79 -9.76
N ASN A 153 3.78 -10.51 -10.75
CA ASN A 153 3.73 -11.97 -10.73
C ASN A 153 4.96 -12.55 -10.02
N PHE A 154 4.75 -13.29 -8.93
CA PHE A 154 5.80 -13.98 -8.21
C PHE A 154 5.75 -15.48 -8.47
N SER A 155 6.91 -16.09 -8.63
CA SER A 155 7.04 -17.53 -8.74
C SER A 155 6.64 -18.22 -7.44
N LYS A 156 5.73 -19.19 -7.53
CA LYS A 156 5.33 -20.04 -6.39
C LYS A 156 6.47 -20.93 -5.87
N GLN A 157 7.51 -21.15 -6.67
CA GLN A 157 8.61 -22.04 -6.31
C GLN A 157 9.65 -21.36 -5.43
N ASN A 158 9.96 -20.09 -5.69
CA ASN A 158 11.05 -19.38 -5.01
C ASN A 158 10.66 -17.99 -4.47
N GLY A 159 9.41 -17.55 -4.64
CA GLY A 159 8.91 -16.27 -4.11
C GLY A 159 9.48 -15.04 -4.81
N LYS A 160 10.05 -15.21 -6.00
CA LYS A 160 10.74 -14.14 -6.75
C LYS A 160 9.84 -13.53 -7.81
N LEU A 161 9.91 -12.20 -7.97
CA LEU A 161 9.20 -11.48 -9.04
C LEU A 161 9.70 -11.95 -10.40
N THR A 162 8.79 -12.46 -11.23
CA THR A 162 9.11 -13.00 -12.56
C THR A 162 8.60 -12.14 -13.70
N SER A 163 7.49 -11.41 -13.50
CA SER A 163 7.00 -10.47 -14.49
C SER A 163 6.14 -9.38 -13.86
N VAL A 164 5.99 -8.27 -14.58
CA VAL A 164 5.10 -7.18 -14.23
C VAL A 164 4.17 -6.88 -15.41
N ILE A 165 2.87 -6.88 -15.15
CA ILE A 165 1.86 -6.48 -16.14
C ILE A 165 1.35 -5.10 -15.76
N TYR A 166 1.68 -4.08 -16.54
CA TYR A 166 1.11 -2.74 -16.43
C TYR A 166 -0.15 -2.65 -17.27
N LEU A 167 -1.24 -2.12 -16.74
CA LEU A 167 -2.53 -2.14 -17.44
C LEU A 167 -3.51 -1.04 -17.01
N SER A 168 -4.46 -0.75 -17.91
CA SER A 168 -5.59 0.13 -17.62
C SER A 168 -6.64 -0.58 -16.75
N VAL A 169 -7.55 0.20 -16.14
CA VAL A 169 -8.65 -0.36 -15.34
C VAL A 169 -9.57 -1.26 -16.17
N GLU A 170 -9.80 -0.91 -17.44
CA GLU A 170 -10.62 -1.72 -18.34
C GLU A 170 -9.97 -3.07 -18.64
N GLU A 171 -8.66 -3.12 -18.86
CA GLU A 171 -7.94 -4.39 -19.03
C GLU A 171 -7.95 -5.21 -17.76
N LEU A 172 -7.70 -4.59 -16.60
CA LEU A 172 -7.69 -5.26 -15.31
C LEU A 172 -9.01 -6.00 -15.04
N VAL A 173 -10.13 -5.32 -15.31
CA VAL A 173 -11.48 -5.91 -15.20
C VAL A 173 -11.70 -7.02 -16.24
N GLN A 174 -11.23 -6.83 -17.48
CA GLN A 174 -11.41 -7.79 -18.56
C GLN A 174 -10.59 -9.08 -18.38
N LEU A 175 -9.47 -9.03 -17.67
CA LEU A 175 -8.70 -10.22 -17.31
C LEU A 175 -9.51 -11.20 -16.43
N LYS A 176 -10.53 -10.71 -15.71
CA LYS A 176 -11.37 -11.51 -14.79
C LYS A 176 -10.56 -12.36 -13.80
N ARG A 177 -9.35 -11.90 -13.45
CA ARG A 177 -8.44 -12.59 -12.53
C ARG A 177 -8.87 -12.41 -11.07
N TYR A 178 -9.34 -11.21 -10.73
CA TYR A 178 -9.65 -10.79 -9.37
C TYR A 178 -11.17 -10.62 -9.16
N MET A 179 -11.59 -10.70 -7.90
CA MET A 179 -12.96 -10.38 -7.52
C MET A 179 -13.17 -8.86 -7.57
N ILE A 180 -14.26 -8.42 -8.19
CA ILE A 180 -14.61 -7.00 -8.31
C ILE A 180 -16.03 -6.81 -7.82
N ILE A 181 -16.19 -5.94 -6.82
CA ILE A 181 -17.46 -5.67 -6.15
C ILE A 181 -17.83 -4.20 -6.39
N GLU A 182 -19.06 -3.93 -6.83
CA GLU A 182 -19.57 -2.57 -6.94
C GLU A 182 -19.77 -2.00 -5.53
N VAL A 183 -19.27 -0.79 -5.29
CA VAL A 183 -19.50 -0.10 -4.02
C VAL A 183 -20.87 0.54 -4.13
N GLU A 184 -21.86 -0.01 -3.41
CA GLU A 184 -23.18 0.62 -3.30
C GLU A 184 -23.06 2.01 -2.63
N LYS A 185 -23.87 2.95 -3.11
CA LYS A 185 -23.91 4.33 -2.61
C LYS A 185 -24.79 4.47 -1.39
#